data_AF-A0A2E8U9X7-F1
#
_entry.id   AF-A0A2E8U9X7-F1
#
_cell.length_a   1.000
_cell.length_b   1.000
_cell.length_c   1.000
_cell.angle_alpha   90.00
_cell.angle_beta   90.00
_cell.angle_gamma   90.00
#
_symmetry.space_group_name_H-M   'P 1'
#
loop_
_entity.id
_entity.type
_entity.pdbx_description
1 polymer ?
#
loop_
_entity_poly.entity_id
_entity_poly.type
_entity_poly.pdbx_seq_one_letter_code
_entity_poly.pdbx_strand_id
1 'polypeptide(L)' 'MQQLFRNPETYFFITEPTPCPYLQGKKERRLIADTRGCDESVVQSLLSDNAFRRSHDVLYTPFCEDCKSCLP' A
#
# COMPACT_ATOMS: atom_id res chain seq x y z
N MET A 1 -9.54 27.22 -19.86
CA MET A 1 -8.70 26.01 -19.81
C MET A 1 -8.26 25.80 -18.36
N GLN A 2 -8.89 24.88 -17.64
CA GLN A 2 -8.46 24.53 -16.28
C GLN A 2 -7.62 23.26 -16.36
N GLN A 3 -6.30 23.41 -16.45
CA GLN A 3 -5.41 22.27 -16.29
C GLN A 3 -5.01 22.22 -14.82
N LEU A 4 -5.88 21.61 -14.02
CA LEU A 4 -5.57 21.22 -12.64
C LEU A 4 -4.54 20.10 -12.71
N PHE A 5 -3.25 20.46 -12.71
CA PHE A 5 -2.22 19.52 -12.31
C PHE A 5 -2.36 19.27 -10.81
N ARG A 6 -3.28 18.37 -10.46
CA ARG A 6 -3.29 17.75 -9.13
C ARG A 6 -2.09 16.83 -9.09
N ASN A 7 -1.01 17.31 -8.50
CA ASN A 7 0.12 16.48 -8.10
C ASN A 7 -0.36 15.66 -6.89
N PRO A 8 -0.53 14.34 -6.97
CA PRO A 8 -0.86 13.59 -5.78
C PRO A 8 0.44 13.47 -4.99
N GLU A 9 0.58 14.27 -3.93
CA GLU A 9 1.48 13.93 -2.85
C GLU A 9 0.98 12.60 -2.26
N THR A 10 1.38 11.50 -2.90
CA THR A 10 1.08 10.16 -2.42
C THR A 10 1.99 9.96 -1.22
N TYR A 11 1.42 10.06 -0.03
CA TYR A 11 2.17 9.87 1.21
C TYR A 11 2.33 8.38 1.45
N PHE A 12 3.59 7.96 1.53
CA PHE A 12 3.96 6.60 1.90
C PHE A 12 4.42 6.59 3.36
N PHE A 13 3.92 5.64 4.13
CA PHE A 13 4.39 5.40 5.50
C PHE A 13 4.49 3.91 5.79
N ILE A 14 5.48 3.55 6.59
CA ILE A 14 5.70 2.17 7.04
C ILE A 14 5.11 2.04 8.45
N THR A 15 4.29 1.03 8.68
CA THR A 15 3.76 0.76 10.02
C THR A 15 4.84 0.24 10.95
N GLU A 16 4.60 0.34 12.25
CA GLU A 16 5.37 -0.43 13.23
C GLU A 16 5.23 -1.95 12.97
N PRO A 17 6.20 -2.76 13.43
CA PRO A 17 6.13 -4.21 13.33
C PRO A 17 4.90 -4.77 14.07
N THR A 18 3.96 -5.33 13.31
CA THR A 18 2.76 -5.97 13.84
C THR A 18 2.85 -7.49 13.69
N PRO A 19 2.16 -8.31 14.50
CA PRO A 19 2.11 -9.76 14.31
C PRO A 19 1.65 -10.11 12.88
N CYS A 20 2.38 -10.99 12.20
CA CYS A 20 2.04 -11.40 10.85
C CYS A 20 0.76 -12.27 10.88
N PRO A 21 -0.28 -11.95 10.09
CA PRO A 21 -1.51 -12.73 10.04
C PRO A 21 -1.33 -14.09 9.36
N TYR A 22 -0.28 -14.25 8.54
CA TYR A 22 0.01 -15.48 7.81
C TYR A 22 0.96 -16.43 8.54
N LEU A 23 1.85 -15.90 9.39
CA LEU A 23 2.89 -16.68 10.05
C LEU A 23 2.90 -16.42 11.55
N GLN A 24 2.56 -17.44 12.32
CA GLN A 24 2.61 -17.39 13.78
C GLN A 24 4.04 -17.15 14.28
N GLY A 25 4.21 -16.23 15.22
CA GLY A 25 5.52 -15.88 15.78
C GLY A 25 6.39 -14.97 14.91
N LYS A 26 5.90 -14.56 13.73
CA LYS A 26 6.57 -13.57 12.87
C LYS A 26 5.90 -12.20 12.98
N LYS A 27 6.63 -11.16 12.57
CA LYS A 27 6.12 -9.79 12.47
C LYS A 27 6.17 -9.32 11.03
N GLU A 28 5.24 -8.44 10.66
CA GLU A 28 5.17 -7.78 9.36
C GLU A 28 5.20 -6.25 9.48
N ARG A 29 5.98 -5.65 8.57
CA ARG A 29 5.91 -4.28 8.05
C ARG A 29 4.67 -4.12 7.15
N ARG A 30 3.97 -2.98 7.14
CA ARG A 30 3.09 -2.63 6.02
C ARG A 30 3.55 -1.30 5.45
N LEU A 31 3.85 -1.26 4.16
CA LEU A 31 4.04 0.00 3.45
C LEU A 31 2.66 0.45 2.99
N ILE A 32 2.17 1.54 3.56
CA ILE A 32 0.85 2.09 3.29
C ILE A 32 1.00 3.32 2.41
N ALA A 33 0.19 3.41 1.35
CA ALA A 33 0.02 4.59 0.52
C ALA A 33 -1.37 5.18 0.78
N ASP A 34 -1.42 6.44 1.18
CA ASP A 34 -2.67 7.18 1.30
C ASP A 34 -3.14 7.62 -0.08
N THR A 35 -4.35 7.19 -0.46
CA THR A 35 -4.92 7.49 -1.79
C THR A 35 -6.08 8.47 -1.75
N ARG A 36 -6.31 9.13 -0.61
CA ARG A 36 -7.37 10.14 -0.50
C ARG A 36 -7.15 11.27 -1.51
N GLY A 37 -8.12 11.45 -2.40
CA GLY A 37 -8.05 12.46 -3.46
C GLY A 37 -7.16 12.09 -4.66
N CYS A 38 -6.64 10.85 -4.71
CA CYS A 38 -6.04 10.30 -5.92
C CYS A 38 -7.11 9.90 -6.93
N ASP A 39 -6.73 9.93 -8.21
CA ASP A 39 -7.59 9.45 -9.30
C ASP A 39 -7.71 7.92 -9.28
N GLU A 40 -8.88 7.38 -9.62
CA GLU A 40 -9.12 5.93 -9.63
C GLU A 40 -8.16 5.19 -10.59
N SER A 41 -7.79 5.80 -11.71
CA SER A 41 -6.82 5.21 -12.65
C SER A 41 -5.45 5.04 -12.01
N VAL A 42 -5.00 6.01 -11.21
CA VAL A 42 -3.73 5.95 -10.47
C VAL A 42 -3.80 4.85 -9.41
N VAL A 43 -4.89 4.79 -8.66
CA VAL A 43 -5.11 3.72 -7.66
C VAL A 43 -5.08 2.33 -8.31
N GLN A 44 -5.75 2.18 -9.45
CA GLN A 44 -5.80 0.91 -10.18
C GLN A 44 -4.42 0.53 -10.74
N SER A 45 -3.66 1.47 -11.29
CA SER A 45 -2.29 1.22 -11.75
C SER A 45 -1.38 0.79 -10.60
N LEU A 46 -1.45 1.45 -9.43
CA LEU A 46 -0.67 1.08 -8.25
C LEU A 46 -0.98 -0.34 -7.74
N LEU A 47 -2.27 -0.72 -7.71
CA LEU A 47 -2.69 -2.08 -7.37
C LEU A 47 -2.16 -3.11 -8.36
N SER A 48 -2.24 -2.80 -9.66
CA SER A 48 -1.86 -3.71 -10.74
C SER A 48 -0.34 -3.91 -10.83
N ASP A 49 0.44 -2.84 -10.66
CA ASP A 49 1.89 -2.85 -10.91
C ASP A 49 2.72 -3.31 -9.71
N ASN A 50 2.24 -3.12 -8.47
CA ASN A 50 3.09 -3.20 -7.27
C ASN A 50 2.57 -4.13 -6.18
N ALA A 51 1.63 -5.03 -6.50
CA ALA A 51 1.03 -6.00 -5.57
C ALA A 51 0.44 -5.33 -4.30
N PHE A 52 0.04 -4.06 -4.39
CA PHE A 52 -0.69 -3.41 -3.31
C PHE A 52 -2.06 -4.08 -3.17
N ARG A 53 -2.53 -4.13 -1.93
CA ARG A 53 -3.88 -4.52 -1.55
C ARG A 53 -4.62 -3.26 -1.09
N ARG A 54 -5.93 -3.17 -1.33
CA ARG A 54 -6.75 -2.02 -0.91
C ARG A 54 -7.48 -2.32 0.39
N SER A 55 -7.38 -1.41 1.35
CA SER A 55 -8.22 -1.38 2.55
C SER A 55 -8.80 0.02 2.70
N HIS A 56 -10.06 0.19 2.30
CA HIS A 56 -10.75 1.48 2.30
C HIS A 56 -10.00 2.54 1.46
N ASP A 57 -9.53 3.61 2.12
CA ASP A 57 -8.84 4.76 1.52
C ASP A 57 -7.32 4.59 1.46
N VAL A 58 -6.80 3.46 1.95
CA VAL A 58 -5.38 3.17 1.94
C VAL A 58 -5.06 1.95 1.08
N LEU A 59 -3.96 2.05 0.35
CA LEU A 59 -3.32 0.90 -0.28
C LEU A 59 -2.19 0.42 0.62
N TYR A 60 -1.94 -0.87 0.69
CA TYR A 60 -0.79 -1.39 1.41
C TYR A 60 -0.13 -2.56 0.69
N THR A 61 1.19 -2.67 0.80
CA THR A 61 1.92 -3.88 0.44
C THR A 61 2.56 -4.49 1.68
N PRO A 62 2.44 -5.81 1.88
CA PRO A 62 3.09 -6.48 3.00
C PRO A 62 4.61 -6.42 2.83
N PHE A 63 5.29 -5.89 3.84
CA PHE A 63 6.75 -5.79 3.90
C PHE A 63 7.26 -6.68 5.03
N CYS A 64 7.52 -7.93 4.73
CA CYS A 64 8.18 -8.82 5.67
C CYS A 64 9.65 -8.96 5.31
N GLU A 65 10.53 -8.68 6.26
CA GLU A 65 11.99 -8.81 6.07
C GLU A 65 12.39 -10.28 5.81
N ASP A 66 11.66 -11.26 6.38
CA ASP A 66 11.98 -12.70 6.32
C ASP A 66 10.83 -13.60 5.83
N CYS A 67 9.79 -13.07 5.17
CA CYS A 67 8.62 -13.87 4.77
C CYS A 67 8.26 -13.70 3.29
N LYS A 68 8.15 -14.83 2.59
CA LYS A 68 7.63 -14.94 1.22
C LYS A 68 6.20 -15.46 1.16
N SER A 69 5.55 -15.72 2.31
CA SER A 69 4.14 -16.14 2.34
C SER A 69 3.17 -14.99 2.06
N CYS A 70 3.67 -13.75 2.02
CA CYS A 70 2.91 -12.55 1.68
C CYS A 70 2.70 -12.35 0.17
N LEU A 71 3.04 -13.36 -0.66
CA LEU A 71 2.80 -13.32 -2.10
C LEU A 71 1.28 -13.21 -2.40
N PRO A 72 0.89 -12.47 -3.46
CA PRO A 72 -0.47 -12.47 -3.96
C PRO A 72 -0.91 -13.84 -4.48
#